data_AF-A0A2T6GR64-F1
#
_entry.id   AF-A0A2T6GR64-F1
#
_cell.length_a   1.000
_cell.length_b   1.000
_cell.length_c   1.000
_cell.angle_alpha   90.00
_cell.angle_beta   90.00
_cell.angle_gamma   90.00
#
_symmetry.space_group_name_H-M   'P 1'
#
loop_
_entity.id
_entity.type
_entity.pdbx_description
1 polymer ?
#
loop_
_entity_poly.entity_id
_entity_poly.type
_entity_poly.pdbx_seq_one_letter_code
_entity_poly.pdbx_strand_id
1 'polypeptide(L)'
;MPSAPSLLLHHPGPRPAFYRVAEHLWGAGCNVDSDGDSRTPDDEQWTELTLILRASPEQRLDIDPLSREPLVLLIRASAADLGARAAHFIQSVAGGTLRAHITDR
;
A
#
# COMPACT_ATOMS: atom_id res chain seq x y z
N MET A 1 0.50 1.70 -21.99
CA MET A 1 1.59 2.32 -21.21
C MET A 1 2.29 1.23 -20.42
N PRO A 2 3.61 1.28 -20.20
CA PRO A 2 4.24 0.35 -19.28
C PRO A 2 3.59 0.52 -17.90
N SER A 3 3.15 -0.59 -17.30
CA SER A 3 2.65 -0.58 -15.92
C SER A 3 3.75 -0.07 -15.00
N ALA A 4 3.40 0.76 -14.01
CA ALA A 4 4.36 1.21 -13.00
C ALA A 4 4.99 -0.01 -12.30
N PRO A 5 6.28 0.06 -11.93
CA PRO A 5 6.95 -1.01 -11.21
C PRO A 5 6.22 -1.29 -9.89
N SER A 6 6.01 -2.56 -9.59
CA SER A 6 5.38 -3.00 -8.34
C SER A 6 6.43 -3.40 -7.31
N LEU A 7 6.07 -3.35 -6.03
CA LEU A 7 6.95 -3.73 -4.91
C LEU A 7 6.32 -4.84 -4.10
N LEU A 8 7.16 -5.70 -3.52
CA LEU A 8 6.75 -6.74 -2.58
C LEU A 8 7.23 -6.38 -1.18
N LEU A 9 6.35 -6.44 -0.19
CA LEU A 9 6.70 -6.39 1.22
C LEU A 9 6.53 -7.77 1.84
N HIS A 10 7.66 -8.39 2.19
CA HIS A 10 7.71 -9.73 2.78
C HIS A 10 7.72 -9.66 4.31
N HIS A 11 6.91 -10.52 4.94
CA HIS A 11 6.81 -10.69 6.39
C HIS A 11 6.60 -9.37 7.16
N PRO A 12 5.66 -8.48 6.75
CA PRO A 12 5.34 -7.33 7.57
C PRO A 12 4.69 -7.79 8.89
N GLY A 13 4.95 -7.04 9.97
CA GLY A 13 4.22 -7.12 11.22
C GLY A 13 2.86 -6.42 11.15
N PRO A 14 2.36 -5.86 12.26
CA PRO A 14 1.17 -5.02 12.27
C PRO A 14 1.34 -3.82 11.32
N ARG A 15 0.33 -3.58 10.47
CA ARG A 15 0.35 -2.49 9.48
C ARG A 15 -0.16 -1.19 10.12
N PRO A 16 0.25 -0.02 9.63
CA PRO A 16 -0.36 1.24 10.07
C PRO A 16 -1.87 1.21 9.76
N ALA A 17 -2.65 1.90 10.59
CA ALA A 17 -4.05 2.24 10.26
C ALA A 17 -4.14 2.80 8.83
N PHE A 18 -5.12 2.36 8.04
CA PHE A 18 -5.12 2.62 6.60
C PHE A 18 -5.10 4.13 6.26
N TYR A 19 -5.77 4.96 7.06
CA TYR A 19 -5.81 6.40 6.85
C TYR A 19 -4.43 7.05 7.03
N ARG A 20 -3.54 6.48 7.85
CA ARG A 20 -2.16 6.96 7.99
C ARG A 20 -1.34 6.78 6.73
N VAL A 21 -1.63 5.74 5.94
CA VAL A 21 -1.01 5.55 4.62
C VAL A 21 -1.45 6.67 3.70
N ALA A 22 -2.74 6.99 3.64
CA ALA A 22 -3.26 8.10 2.85
C ALA A 22 -2.65 9.45 3.28
N GLU A 23 -2.63 9.74 4.59
CA GLU A 23 -2.07 10.97 5.13
C GLU A 23 -0.57 11.12 4.84
N HIS A 24 0.18 10.01 4.88
CA HIS A 24 1.59 10.03 4.51
C HIS A 24 1.79 10.40 3.03
N LEU A 25 0.89 9.95 2.15
CA LEU A 25 1.02 10.16 0.71
C LEU A 25 0.56 11.54 0.26
N TRP A 26 -0.51 12.06 0.86
CA TRP A 26 -1.22 13.25 0.35
C TRP A 26 -1.46 14.34 1.40
N GLY A 27 -0.97 14.16 2.63
CA GLY A 27 -1.10 15.12 3.72
C GLY A 27 -2.26 14.81 4.68
N ALA A 28 -2.16 15.34 5.89
CA ALA A 28 -3.13 15.12 6.96
C ALA A 28 -4.56 15.52 6.54
N GLY A 29 -5.54 14.67 6.86
CA GLY A 29 -6.94 14.91 6.50
C GLY A 29 -7.25 14.90 5.01
N CYS A 30 -6.40 14.29 4.18
CA CYS A 30 -6.66 14.18 2.74
C CYS A 30 -8.00 13.46 2.46
N ASN A 31 -8.71 13.92 1.43
CA ASN A 31 -10.00 13.35 1.04
C ASN A 31 -9.79 12.21 0.04
N VAL A 32 -10.01 10.97 0.48
CA VAL A 32 -9.76 9.76 -0.31
C VAL A 32 -11.00 8.88 -0.39
N ASP A 33 -11.09 8.13 -1.48
CA ASP A 33 -11.87 6.89 -1.48
C ASP A 33 -10.96 5.75 -1.01
N SER A 34 -11.46 4.92 -0.10
CA SER A 34 -10.75 3.77 0.45
C SER A 34 -11.60 2.51 0.37
N ASP A 35 -10.96 1.38 0.10
CA ASP A 35 -11.55 0.04 0.19
C ASP A 35 -10.50 -0.94 0.76
N GLY A 36 -10.91 -2.12 1.20
CA GLY A 36 -10.02 -3.13 1.78
C GLY A 36 -10.67 -3.93 2.89
N ASP A 37 -9.85 -4.65 3.66
CA ASP A 37 -10.30 -5.60 4.70
C ASP A 37 -10.03 -5.11 6.14
N SER A 38 -9.77 -3.80 6.33
CA SER A 38 -9.71 -3.19 7.66
C SER A 38 -11.06 -3.31 8.37
N ARG A 39 -11.10 -3.96 9.54
CA ARG A 39 -12.33 -4.16 10.34
C ARG A 39 -12.74 -2.91 11.12
N THR A 40 -11.76 -2.06 11.42
CA THR A 40 -11.91 -0.79 12.14
C THR A 40 -10.92 0.23 11.56
N PRO A 41 -11.11 1.54 11.76
CA PRO A 41 -10.15 2.55 11.30
C PRO A 41 -8.71 2.31 11.75
N ASP A 42 -8.52 1.80 12.97
CA ASP A 42 -7.20 1.50 13.55
C ASP A 42 -6.84 0.00 13.47
N ASP A 43 -7.46 -0.77 12.56
CA ASP A 43 -7.12 -2.18 12.40
C ASP A 43 -5.69 -2.32 11.83
N GLU A 44 -4.81 -2.99 12.56
CA GLU A 44 -3.43 -3.22 12.12
C GLU A 44 -3.25 -4.56 11.37
N GLN A 45 -4.36 -5.29 11.16
CA GLN A 45 -4.40 -6.63 10.58
C GLN A 45 -5.02 -6.69 9.17
N TRP A 46 -5.19 -5.56 8.48
CA TRP A 46 -5.62 -5.54 7.08
C TRP A 46 -4.58 -6.13 6.13
N THR A 47 -4.99 -6.95 5.19
CA THR A 47 -4.11 -7.50 4.14
C THR A 47 -4.37 -6.89 2.77
N GLU A 48 -5.48 -6.17 2.64
CA GLU A 48 -5.95 -5.54 1.40
C GLU A 48 -6.24 -4.06 1.66
N LEU A 49 -5.78 -3.19 0.76
CA LEU A 49 -6.03 -1.74 0.84
C LEU A 49 -6.02 -1.11 -0.55
N THR A 50 -7.10 -0.43 -0.91
CA THR A 50 -7.17 0.51 -2.04
C THR A 50 -7.29 1.93 -1.50
N LEU A 51 -6.53 2.87 -2.06
CA LEU A 51 -6.66 4.31 -1.79
C LEU A 51 -6.64 5.10 -3.09
N ILE A 52 -7.57 6.04 -3.24
CA ILE A 52 -7.67 6.95 -4.39
C ILE A 52 -7.85 8.39 -3.90
N LEU A 53 -6.99 9.31 -4.34
CA LEU A 53 -7.13 10.72 -4.00
C LEU A 53 -8.29 11.35 -4.79
N ARG A 54 -9.35 11.81 -4.11
CA ARG A 54 -10.54 12.35 -4.81
C ARG A 54 -10.27 13.58 -5.67
N ALA A 55 -9.30 14.40 -5.28
CA ALA A 55 -8.91 15.59 -6.03
C ALA A 55 -8.11 15.26 -7.32
N SER A 56 -7.58 14.04 -7.44
CA SER A 56 -6.73 13.57 -8.54
C SER A 56 -6.88 12.04 -8.63
N PRO A 57 -8.03 11.53 -9.15
CA PRO A 57 -8.39 10.11 -9.10
C PRO A 57 -7.41 9.17 -9.84
N GLU A 58 -6.56 9.73 -10.71
CA GLU A 58 -5.43 9.05 -11.32
C GLU A 58 -4.33 8.67 -10.30
N GLN A 59 -4.31 9.27 -9.11
CA GLN A 59 -3.44 8.87 -8.01
C GLN A 59 -4.12 7.76 -7.20
N ARG A 60 -3.70 6.52 -7.50
CA ARG A 60 -4.24 5.30 -6.91
C ARG A 60 -3.12 4.44 -6.33
N LEU A 61 -3.36 3.88 -5.15
CA LEU A 61 -2.56 2.86 -4.50
C LEU A 61 -3.43 1.62 -4.29
N ASP A 62 -2.91 0.46 -4.66
CA ASP A 62 -3.50 -0.85 -4.43
C ASP A 62 -2.50 -1.73 -3.69
N ILE A 63 -2.95 -2.38 -2.62
CA ILE A 63 -2.19 -3.35 -1.86
C ILE A 63 -3.02 -4.61 -1.75
N ASP A 64 -2.46 -5.72 -2.21
CA ASP A 64 -3.11 -7.03 -2.22
C ASP A 64 -2.18 -8.09 -1.62
N PRO A 65 -2.69 -9.12 -0.93
CA PRO A 65 -1.89 -10.22 -0.46
C PRO A 65 -1.57 -11.18 -1.62
N LEU A 66 -0.29 -11.41 -1.89
CA LEU A 66 0.15 -12.53 -2.75
C LEU A 66 0.20 -13.85 -1.99
N SER A 67 0.43 -13.77 -0.68
CA SER A 67 0.41 -14.89 0.25
C SER A 67 -0.04 -14.36 1.60
N ARG A 68 -0.78 -15.16 2.35
CA ARG A 68 -1.22 -14.82 3.73
C ARG A 68 -0.35 -15.50 4.79
N GLU A 69 0.29 -16.63 4.47
CA GLU A 69 1.15 -17.39 5.38
C GLU A 69 2.36 -17.99 4.65
N PRO A 70 3.57 -17.38 4.73
CA PRO A 70 3.83 -16.07 5.35
C PRO A 70 3.19 -14.92 4.55
N LEU A 71 2.87 -13.82 5.23
CA LEU A 71 2.27 -12.64 4.59
C LEU A 71 3.26 -11.99 3.61
N VAL A 72 2.82 -11.82 2.37
CA VAL A 72 3.52 -11.07 1.32
C VAL A 72 2.53 -10.12 0.68
N LEU A 73 2.78 -8.82 0.78
CA LEU A 73 1.94 -7.78 0.18
C LEU A 73 2.54 -7.33 -1.15
N LEU A 74 1.72 -7.33 -2.20
CA LEU A 74 2.01 -6.67 -3.48
C LEU A 74 1.50 -5.24 -3.42
N ILE A 75 2.40 -4.29 -3.65
CA ILE A 75 2.12 -2.86 -3.64
C ILE A 75 2.19 -2.36 -5.08
N ARG A 76 1.06 -1.88 -5.59
CA ARG A 76 0.89 -1.29 -6.92
C ARG A 76 0.40 0.13 -6.78
N ALA A 77 0.87 1.01 -7.64
CA ALA A 77 0.41 2.39 -7.68
C ALA A 77 0.35 2.88 -9.12
N SER A 78 -0.39 3.95 -9.34
CA SER A 78 -0.46 4.59 -10.66
C SER A 78 0.86 5.26 -11.08
N ALA A 79 1.73 5.58 -10.12
CA ALA A 79 3.06 6.12 -10.35
C ALA A 79 4.12 5.41 -9.48
N ALA A 80 5.33 5.27 -10.03
CA ALA A 80 6.43 4.55 -9.37
C ALA A 80 6.84 5.20 -8.03
N ASP A 81 6.86 6.53 -7.98
CA ASP A 81 7.18 7.29 -6.78
C ASP A 81 6.11 7.11 -5.69
N LEU A 82 4.83 7.13 -6.05
CA LEU A 82 3.70 6.91 -5.16
C LEU A 82 3.78 5.52 -4.49
N GLY A 83 4.03 4.49 -5.30
CA GLY A 83 4.23 3.11 -4.82
C GLY A 83 5.44 2.99 -3.90
N ALA A 84 6.56 3.63 -4.25
CA ALA A 84 7.76 3.62 -3.41
C ALA A 84 7.55 4.33 -2.08
N ARG A 85 6.90 5.51 -2.05
CA ARG A 85 6.59 6.21 -0.80
C ARG A 85 5.69 5.36 0.11
N ALA A 86 4.64 4.77 -0.46
CA ALA A 86 3.73 3.90 0.29
C ALA A 86 4.47 2.69 0.88
N ALA A 87 5.26 1.99 0.07
CA ALA A 87 6.02 0.83 0.47
C ALA A 87 7.02 1.14 1.59
N HIS A 88 7.79 2.23 1.46
CA HIS A 88 8.75 2.64 2.47
C HIS A 88 8.08 3.07 3.77
N PHE A 89 6.95 3.78 3.70
CA PHE A 89 6.20 4.14 4.88
C PHE A 89 5.67 2.91 5.63
N ILE A 90 5.01 2.00 4.92
CA ILE A 90 4.47 0.77 5.52
C ILE A 90 5.61 -0.06 6.11
N GLN A 91 6.73 -0.21 5.39
CA GLN A 91 7.92 -0.91 5.92
C GLN A 91 8.48 -0.24 7.18
N SER A 92 8.51 1.09 7.24
CA SER A 92 9.03 1.82 8.41
C SER A 92 8.22 1.58 9.69
N VAL A 93 6.93 1.27 9.54
CA VAL A 93 6.01 0.99 10.67
C VAL A 93 5.93 -0.51 10.95
N ALA A 94 5.68 -1.32 9.92
CA ALA A 94 5.43 -2.75 10.04
C ALA A 94 6.70 -3.62 10.02
N GLY A 95 7.85 -3.04 9.71
CA GLY A 95 9.08 -3.79 9.43
C GLY A 95 8.98 -4.59 8.13
N GLY A 96 9.63 -5.76 8.10
CA GLY A 96 9.68 -6.62 6.92
C GLY A 96 10.71 -6.20 5.87
N THR A 97 10.72 -6.91 4.74
CA THR A 97 11.70 -6.71 3.66
C THR A 97 11.04 -6.32 2.35
N LEU A 98 11.38 -5.14 1.83
CA LEU A 98 10.99 -4.71 0.49
C LEU A 98 11.83 -5.37 -0.59
N ARG A 99 11.17 -5.78 -1.68
CA ARG A 99 11.80 -6.30 -2.90
C ARG A 99 11.11 -5.73 -4.14
N ALA A 100 11.86 -5.56 -5.22
CA ALA A 100 11.25 -5.27 -6.51
C ALA A 100 10.41 -6.47 -6.97
N HIS A 101 9.20 -6.21 -7.46
CA HIS A 101 8.40 -7.23 -8.12
C HIS A 101 8.82 -7.31 -9.59
N ILE A 102 9.67 -8.28 -9.91
CA ILE A 102 10.08 -8.56 -11.29
C ILE A 102 9.04 -9.52 -11.87
N THR A 103 8.19 -9.03 -12.76
CA THR A 103 7.36 -9.89 -13.60
C THR A 103 8.20 -10.28 -14.81
N ASP A 104 8.69 -11.52 -14.85
CA ASP A 104 9.25 -12.07 -16.08
C ASP A 104 8.18 -12.00 -17.18
N ARG A 105 8.58 -11.47 -18.34
CA ARG A 105 7.74 -11.36 -19.54
C ARG A 105 7.75 -12.64 -20.34
#